data_AF-A0A6S7IIH2-F1
#
_entry.id   AF-A0A6S7IIH2-F1
#
_cell.length_a   1.000
_cell.length_b   1.000
_cell.length_c   1.000
_cell.angle_alpha   90.00
_cell.angle_beta   90.00
_cell.angle_gamma   90.00
#
_symmetry.space_group_name_H-M   'P 1'
#
loop_
_entity.id
_entity.type
_entity.pdbx_description
1 polymer ?
#
loop_
_entity_poly.entity_id
_entity_poly.type
_entity_poly.pdbx_seq_one_letter_code
_entity_poly.pdbx_strand_id
1 'polypeptide(L)'
;MGRFVNTSGGHGKNIACDMRVEHEVRKTKELLSGIGGKMDEKNSQKVVKAQQKLDAVVLNFDQECGVNPQCKTHTKLSSENDVENMLYDLQKINVFQFRAGRQHKAFPDHAKSILEDLDMGKVLTWVQRLVKRFSKSHQTVDEQDESDNEG
;
A
#
# COMPACT_ATOMS: atom_id res chain seq x y z
N MET A 1 -13.15 -0.28 32.41
CA MET A 1 -12.05 -1.26 32.59
C MET A 1 -12.17 -2.31 31.50
N GLY A 2 -11.27 -2.33 30.52
CA GLY A 2 -11.25 -3.37 29.49
C GLY A 2 -10.61 -4.65 30.02
N ARG A 3 -11.17 -5.82 29.68
CA ARG A 3 -10.57 -7.12 30.00
C ARG A 3 -9.67 -7.55 28.84
N PHE A 4 -8.44 -7.94 29.15
CA PHE A 4 -7.44 -8.36 28.17
C PHE A 4 -6.85 -9.72 28.55
N VAL A 5 -6.41 -10.48 27.55
CA VAL A 5 -5.74 -11.78 27.72
C VAL A 5 -4.43 -11.80 26.94
N ASN A 6 -3.41 -12.46 27.49
CA ASN A 6 -2.12 -12.65 26.80
C ASN A 6 -1.99 -14.10 26.36
N THR A 7 -2.26 -14.39 25.10
CA THR A 7 -2.18 -15.76 24.55
C THR A 7 -0.81 -16.12 24.00
N SER A 8 0.04 -15.11 23.70
CA SER A 8 1.30 -15.29 22.96
C SER A 8 2.55 -15.03 23.82
N GLY A 9 2.37 -14.59 25.07
CA GLY A 9 3.44 -14.23 26.00
C GLY A 9 4.17 -12.93 25.65
N GLY A 10 4.74 -12.28 26.66
CA GLY A 10 5.56 -11.07 26.51
C GLY A 10 4.80 -9.75 26.66
N HIS A 11 5.56 -8.66 26.82
CA HIS A 11 5.04 -7.31 27.04
C HIS A 11 4.35 -6.77 25.78
N GLY A 12 3.19 -6.11 25.95
CA GLY A 12 2.45 -5.48 24.85
C GLY A 12 1.67 -6.43 23.93
N LYS A 13 1.69 -7.75 24.14
CA LYS A 13 0.96 -8.73 23.31
C LYS A 13 -0.43 -9.11 23.87
N ASN A 14 -1.06 -8.19 24.59
CA ASN A 14 -2.38 -8.40 25.17
C ASN A 14 -3.45 -8.18 24.10
N ILE A 15 -4.36 -9.14 23.95
CA ILE A 15 -5.55 -9.01 23.08
C ILE A 15 -6.78 -8.74 23.94
N ALA A 16 -7.74 -7.99 23.40
CA ALA A 16 -9.02 -7.78 24.07
C ALA A 16 -9.74 -9.13 24.25
N CYS A 17 -10.43 -9.32 25.38
CA CYS A 17 -11.21 -10.54 25.62
C CYS A 17 -12.25 -10.80 24.52
N ASP A 18 -12.88 -9.76 24.00
CA ASP A 18 -13.86 -9.88 22.92
C ASP A 18 -13.24 -10.49 21.66
N MET A 19 -12.08 -9.97 21.24
CA MET A 19 -11.29 -10.50 20.11
C MET A 19 -10.87 -11.96 20.32
N ARG A 20 -10.54 -12.36 21.56
CA ARG A 20 -10.25 -13.76 21.90
C ARG A 20 -11.47 -14.65 21.65
N VAL A 21 -12.65 -14.22 22.08
CA VAL A 21 -13.92 -14.95 21.90
C VAL A 21 -14.30 -15.01 20.43
N GLU A 22 -14.15 -13.91 19.69
CA GLU A 22 -14.38 -13.86 18.25
C GLU A 22 -13.52 -14.88 17.50
N HIS A 23 -12.24 -15.00 17.85
CA HIS A 23 -11.34 -16.00 17.28
C HIS A 23 -11.82 -17.44 17.56
N GLU A 24 -12.31 -17.75 18.76
CA GLU A 24 -12.83 -19.08 19.12
C GLU A 24 -14.12 -19.40 18.38
N VAL A 25 -15.03 -18.43 18.26
CA VAL A 25 -16.27 -18.57 17.49
C VAL A 25 -15.95 -18.85 16.02
N ARG A 26 -15.02 -18.10 15.44
CA ARG A 26 -14.59 -18.29 14.05
C ARG A 26 -14.01 -19.68 13.82
N LYS A 27 -13.08 -20.14 14.67
CA LYS A 27 -12.52 -21.50 14.61
C LYS A 27 -13.60 -22.58 14.69
N THR A 28 -14.55 -22.42 15.60
CA THR A 28 -15.66 -23.37 15.76
C THR A 28 -16.54 -23.41 14.51
N LYS A 29 -16.83 -22.25 13.91
CA LYS A 29 -17.59 -22.16 12.66
C LYS A 29 -16.87 -22.81 11.49
N GLU A 30 -15.56 -22.59 11.35
CA GLU A 30 -14.72 -23.22 10.32
C GLU A 30 -14.72 -24.75 10.48
N LEU A 31 -14.56 -25.24 11.71
CA LEU A 31 -14.60 -26.66 12.03
C LEU A 31 -15.95 -27.29 11.69
N LEU A 32 -17.06 -26.65 12.10
CA LEU A 32 -18.41 -27.11 11.78
C LEU A 32 -18.69 -27.08 10.28
N SER A 33 -18.18 -26.07 9.57
CA SER A 33 -18.27 -25.99 8.11
C SER A 33 -17.53 -27.14 7.42
N GLY A 34 -16.42 -27.62 7.98
CA GLY A 34 -15.65 -28.75 7.45
C GLY A 34 -16.33 -30.12 7.60
N ILE A 35 -17.28 -30.26 8.54
CA ILE A 35 -18.03 -31.52 8.76
C ILE A 35 -19.04 -31.79 7.62
N GLY A 36 -19.53 -30.75 6.94
CA GLY A 36 -20.46 -30.87 5.80
C GLY A 36 -21.87 -31.35 6.19
N GLY A 37 -22.60 -31.95 5.23
CA GLY A 37 -24.05 -32.19 5.30
C GLY A 37 -24.57 -33.23 6.32
N LYS A 38 -23.71 -33.87 7.12
CA LYS A 38 -24.12 -34.79 8.21
C LYS A 38 -23.98 -34.12 9.59
N MET A 39 -24.54 -32.92 9.71
CA MET A 39 -24.50 -32.14 10.95
C MET A 39 -25.61 -32.62 11.89
N ASP A 40 -25.26 -33.57 12.76
CA ASP A 40 -26.06 -33.93 13.94
C ASP A 40 -25.46 -33.27 15.19
N GLU A 41 -26.29 -32.81 16.12
CA GLU A 41 -25.89 -32.14 17.36
C GLU A 41 -24.84 -32.95 18.12
N LYS A 42 -25.04 -34.26 18.20
CA LYS A 42 -24.11 -35.18 18.88
C LYS A 42 -22.76 -35.25 18.18
N ASN A 43 -22.75 -35.16 16.85
CA ASN A 43 -21.51 -35.23 16.07
C ASN A 43 -20.74 -33.90 16.16
N SER A 44 -21.44 -32.77 16.08
CA SER A 44 -20.90 -31.43 16.29
C SER A 44 -20.25 -31.29 17.67
N GLN A 45 -20.95 -31.70 18.73
CA GLN A 45 -20.39 -31.65 20.09
C GLN A 45 -19.15 -32.54 20.27
N LYS A 46 -19.12 -33.71 19.64
CA LYS A 46 -17.94 -34.60 19.67
C LYS A 46 -16.75 -33.94 18.99
N VAL A 47 -16.95 -33.36 17.81
CA VAL A 47 -15.87 -32.73 17.02
C VAL A 47 -15.31 -31.50 17.74
N VAL A 48 -16.17 -30.62 18.27
CA VAL A 48 -15.73 -29.45 19.04
C VAL A 48 -14.95 -29.85 20.30
N LYS A 49 -15.38 -30.89 21.02
CA LYS A 49 -14.64 -31.41 22.19
C LYS A 49 -13.30 -32.04 21.82
N ALA A 50 -13.22 -32.70 20.67
CA ALA A 50 -11.98 -33.30 20.18
C ALA A 50 -10.96 -32.24 19.72
N GLN A 51 -11.43 -31.10 19.18
CA GLN A 51 -10.58 -30.04 18.66
C GLN A 51 -9.53 -29.56 19.66
N GLN A 52 -9.91 -29.32 20.92
CA GLN A 52 -8.98 -28.85 21.95
C GLN A 52 -7.82 -29.82 22.19
N LYS A 53 -8.09 -31.14 22.08
CA LYS A 53 -7.06 -32.17 22.22
C LYS A 53 -6.22 -32.29 20.96
N LEU A 54 -6.84 -32.16 19.79
CA LEU A 54 -6.13 -32.16 18.50
C LEU A 54 -5.17 -30.98 18.39
N ASP A 55 -5.58 -29.77 18.79
CA ASP A 55 -4.72 -28.58 18.81
C ASP A 55 -3.46 -28.81 19.67
N ALA A 56 -3.59 -29.50 20.80
CA ALA A 56 -2.45 -29.84 21.67
C ALA A 56 -1.52 -30.87 21.03
N VAL A 57 -2.06 -31.88 20.34
CA VAL A 57 -1.26 -32.89 19.62
C VAL A 57 -0.49 -32.25 18.46
N VAL A 58 -1.14 -31.39 17.68
CA VAL A 58 -0.50 -30.66 16.57
C VAL A 58 0.61 -29.76 17.10
N LEU A 59 0.37 -29.02 18.20
CA LEU A 59 1.38 -28.17 18.81
C LEU A 59 2.62 -28.96 19.27
N ASN A 60 2.42 -30.11 19.92
CA ASN A 60 3.53 -30.97 20.33
C ASN A 60 4.28 -31.53 19.12
N PHE A 61 3.56 -31.96 18.09
CA PHE A 61 4.18 -32.48 16.87
C PHE A 61 5.04 -31.41 16.17
N ASP A 62 4.52 -30.19 16.04
CA ASP A 62 5.25 -29.06 15.47
C ASP A 62 6.51 -28.74 16.28
N GLN A 63 6.44 -28.82 17.61
CA GLN A 63 7.60 -28.63 18.50
C GLN A 63 8.65 -29.73 18.32
N GLU A 64 8.25 -31.00 18.25
CA GLU A 64 9.16 -32.12 18.05
C GLU A 64 9.82 -32.11 16.67
N CYS A 65 9.09 -31.64 15.65
CA CYS A 65 9.58 -31.52 14.28
C CYS A 65 10.36 -30.22 14.02
N GLY A 66 10.50 -29.35 15.02
CA GLY A 66 11.17 -28.05 14.87
C GLY A 66 10.47 -27.10 13.90
N VAL A 67 9.17 -27.29 13.68
CA VAL A 67 8.34 -26.40 12.86
C VAL A 67 8.17 -25.09 13.62
N ASN A 68 8.87 -24.05 13.18
CA ASN A 68 8.73 -22.75 13.79
C ASN A 68 7.32 -22.20 13.53
N PRO A 69 6.60 -21.74 14.58
CA PRO A 69 5.29 -21.16 14.41
C PRO A 69 5.37 -19.97 13.47
N GLN A 70 4.40 -19.88 12.55
CA GLN A 70 4.38 -18.87 11.51
C GLN A 70 4.30 -17.47 12.15
N CYS A 71 5.45 -16.79 12.19
CA CYS A 71 5.58 -15.49 12.81
C CYS A 71 4.83 -14.46 11.97
N LYS A 72 3.72 -13.93 12.50
CA LYS A 72 2.93 -12.85 11.87
C LYS A 72 3.60 -11.48 11.97
N THR A 73 4.81 -11.43 12.52
CA THR A 73 5.58 -10.21 12.59
C THR A 73 6.18 -9.99 11.23
N HIS A 74 5.69 -8.99 10.49
CA HIS A 74 6.45 -8.43 9.37
C HIS A 74 7.78 -7.96 9.94
N THR A 75 8.82 -8.77 9.81
CA THR A 75 10.19 -8.32 10.04
C THR A 75 10.37 -7.17 9.06
N LYS A 76 10.61 -5.95 9.54
CA LYS A 76 11.10 -4.88 8.67
C LYS A 76 12.40 -5.41 8.08
N LEU A 77 12.35 -5.89 6.84
CA LEU A 77 13.55 -6.26 6.11
C LEU A 77 14.41 -5.00 6.06
N SER A 78 15.66 -5.12 6.51
CA SER A 78 16.60 -4.00 6.45
C SER A 78 16.88 -3.70 4.99
N SER A 79 16.50 -2.51 4.53
CA SER A 79 16.75 -2.03 3.18
C SER A 79 18.17 -1.50 2.98
N GLU A 80 19.00 -1.52 4.03
CA GLU A 80 20.34 -0.93 4.02
C GLU A 80 21.25 -1.59 2.99
N ASN A 81 21.25 -2.92 2.93
CA ASN A 81 22.03 -3.69 1.96
C ASN A 81 21.54 -3.46 0.52
N ASP A 82 20.23 -3.29 0.32
CA ASP A 82 19.67 -3.02 -1.01
C ASP A 82 20.08 -1.62 -1.50
N VAL A 83 20.09 -0.63 -0.60
CA VAL A 83 20.54 0.73 -0.89
C VAL A 83 22.04 0.76 -1.22
N GLU A 84 22.86 0.02 -0.47
CA GLU A 84 24.31 -0.07 -0.72
C GLU A 84 24.62 -0.70 -2.09
N ASN A 85 23.93 -1.79 -2.44
CA ASN A 85 24.07 -2.43 -3.74
C ASN A 85 23.64 -1.51 -4.90
N MET A 86 22.52 -0.80 -4.75
CA MET A 86 22.09 0.19 -5.75
C MET A 86 23.13 1.29 -5.93
N LEU A 87 23.71 1.79 -4.84
CA LEU A 87 24.73 2.84 -4.91
C LEU A 87 26.00 2.34 -5.63
N TYR A 88 26.44 1.13 -5.31
CA TYR A 88 27.58 0.49 -5.96
C TYR A 88 27.37 0.36 -7.47
N ASP A 89 26.19 -0.10 -7.90
CA ASP A 89 25.86 -0.26 -9.31
C ASP A 89 25.81 1.09 -10.05
N LEU A 90 25.18 2.10 -9.45
CA LEU A 90 25.08 3.44 -10.04
C LEU A 90 26.46 4.10 -10.19
N GLN A 91 27.36 3.92 -9.21
CA GLN A 91 28.74 4.40 -9.28
C GLN A 91 29.54 3.66 -10.37
N LYS A 92 29.44 2.33 -10.45
CA LYS A 92 30.13 1.53 -11.46
C LYS A 92 29.76 1.94 -12.89
N ILE A 93 28.48 2.23 -13.12
CA ILE A 93 27.96 2.60 -14.44
C ILE A 93 28.18 4.11 -14.74
N ASN A 94 28.61 4.90 -13.75
CA ASN A 94 28.78 6.36 -13.84
C ASN A 94 27.59 7.02 -14.52
N VAL A 95 26.38 6.69 -14.05
CA VAL A 95 25.13 7.13 -14.68
C VAL A 95 24.99 8.65 -14.73
N PHE A 96 25.54 9.35 -13.74
CA PHE A 96 25.48 10.81 -13.61
C PHE A 96 26.58 11.54 -14.39
N GLN A 97 27.57 10.82 -14.94
CA GLN A 97 28.61 11.46 -15.74
C GLN A 97 28.10 11.67 -17.16
N PHE A 98 28.15 12.92 -17.61
CA PHE A 98 27.84 13.27 -19.00
C PHE A 98 28.80 12.57 -19.96
N ARG A 99 28.26 11.80 -20.91
CA ARG A 99 29.01 11.20 -22.01
C ARG A 99 28.43 11.69 -23.33
N ALA A 100 29.25 12.41 -24.10
CA ALA A 100 28.88 12.83 -25.44
C ALA A 100 28.58 11.60 -26.33
N GLY A 101 27.47 11.63 -27.06
CA GLY A 101 27.06 10.56 -27.99
C GLY A 101 26.39 9.34 -27.34
N ARG A 102 26.07 9.36 -26.04
CA ARG A 102 25.28 8.30 -25.40
C ARG A 102 23.86 8.28 -25.99
N GLN A 103 23.46 7.14 -26.57
CA GLN A 103 22.12 6.91 -27.11
C GLN A 103 21.53 5.61 -26.56
N HIS A 104 20.21 5.53 -26.51
CA HIS A 104 19.52 4.34 -26.04
C HIS A 104 19.46 3.31 -27.17
N LYS A 105 19.88 2.06 -26.92
CA LYS A 105 19.91 1.02 -27.96
C LYS A 105 18.55 0.76 -28.61
N ALA A 106 17.48 0.79 -27.83
CA ALA A 106 16.12 0.57 -28.33
C ALA A 106 15.46 1.84 -28.91
N PHE A 107 16.00 3.03 -28.59
CA PHE A 107 15.45 4.31 -29.03
C PHE A 107 16.61 5.17 -29.55
N PRO A 108 17.13 4.90 -30.76
CA PRO A 108 18.26 5.65 -31.29
C PRO A 108 17.91 7.11 -31.61
N ASP A 109 16.64 7.38 -31.92
CA ASP A 109 16.15 8.64 -32.50
C ASP A 109 15.31 9.49 -31.53
N HIS A 110 15.44 9.26 -30.21
CA HIS A 110 14.75 10.09 -29.22
C HIS A 110 15.51 11.40 -28.98
N ALA A 111 14.77 12.52 -28.86
CA ALA A 111 15.32 13.80 -28.44
C ALA A 111 16.01 13.64 -27.08
N LYS A 112 17.23 14.16 -26.95
CA LYS A 112 18.04 14.01 -25.72
C LYS A 112 17.45 14.83 -24.57
N SER A 113 16.75 15.90 -24.93
CA SER A 113 15.98 16.73 -24.03
C SER A 113 14.63 17.01 -24.66
N ILE A 114 13.58 16.95 -23.85
CA ILE A 114 12.20 17.33 -24.24
C ILE A 114 12.15 18.80 -24.68
N LEU A 115 13.17 19.59 -24.32
CA LEU A 115 13.32 20.99 -24.72
C LEU A 115 13.91 21.16 -26.13
N GLU A 116 14.54 20.14 -26.73
CA GLU A 116 15.09 20.23 -28.09
C GLU A 116 13.97 20.34 -29.14
N ASP A 117 12.83 19.68 -28.90
CA ASP A 117 11.64 19.75 -29.76
C ASP A 117 10.67 20.88 -29.37
N LEU A 118 10.99 21.65 -28.33
CA LEU A 118 10.12 22.70 -27.81
C LEU A 118 10.27 23.99 -28.62
N ASP A 119 9.29 24.27 -29.47
CA ASP A 119 9.17 25.54 -30.18
C ASP A 119 8.79 26.68 -29.20
N MET A 120 9.81 27.41 -28.75
CA MET A 120 9.65 28.56 -27.85
C MET A 120 8.76 29.66 -28.44
N GLY A 121 8.65 29.79 -29.77
CA GLY A 121 7.75 30.73 -30.42
C GLY A 121 6.27 30.36 -30.20
N LYS A 122 5.94 29.07 -30.28
CA LYS A 122 4.60 28.56 -29.95
C LYS A 122 4.29 28.72 -28.46
N VAL A 123 5.26 28.46 -27.59
CA VAL A 123 5.11 28.66 -26.13
C VAL A 123 4.81 30.12 -25.83
N LEU A 124 5.58 31.06 -26.40
CA LEU A 124 5.37 32.49 -26.21
C LEU A 124 3.98 32.92 -26.70
N THR A 125 3.57 32.44 -27.88
CA THR A 125 2.25 32.74 -28.45
C THR A 125 1.13 32.20 -27.57
N TRP A 126 1.30 31.01 -26.99
CA TRP A 126 0.35 30.41 -26.06
C TRP A 126 0.24 31.20 -24.75
N VAL A 127 1.37 31.60 -24.16
CA VAL A 127 1.40 32.45 -22.97
C VAL A 127 0.72 33.80 -23.24
N GLN A 128 1.04 34.46 -24.35
CA GLN A 128 0.41 35.72 -24.73
C GLN A 128 -1.11 35.58 -24.93
N ARG A 129 -1.57 34.46 -25.51
CA ARG A 129 -3.00 34.16 -25.64
C ARG A 129 -3.68 33.99 -24.29
N LEU A 130 -3.03 33.30 -23.35
CA LEU A 130 -3.54 33.16 -21.98
C LEU A 130 -3.63 34.51 -21.28
N VAL A 131 -2.57 35.32 -21.33
CA VAL A 131 -2.57 36.67 -20.74
C VAL A 131 -3.71 37.51 -21.31
N LYS A 132 -3.89 37.55 -22.64
CA LYS A 132 -5.01 38.27 -23.26
C LYS A 132 -6.38 37.75 -22.82
N ARG A 133 -6.55 36.43 -22.66
CA ARG A 133 -7.80 35.84 -22.14
C ARG A 133 -8.07 36.27 -20.71
N PHE A 134 -7.06 36.27 -19.85
CA PHE A 134 -7.20 36.68 -18.45
C PHE A 134 -7.47 38.18 -18.34
N SER A 135 -6.77 39.04 -19.09
CA SER A 135 -7.05 40.48 -19.12
C SER A 135 -8.46 40.79 -19.63
N LYS A 136 -8.95 40.07 -20.65
CA LYS A 136 -10.31 40.25 -21.17
C LYS A 136 -11.38 39.75 -20.20
N SER A 137 -11.09 38.69 -19.43
CA SER A 137 -11.98 38.18 -18.39
C SER A 137 -12.09 39.10 -17.16
N HIS A 138 -11.18 40.08 -17.00
CA HIS A 138 -11.26 41.12 -15.98
C HIS A 138 -11.93 42.41 -16.45
N GLN A 139 -12.25 42.55 -17.75
CA GLN A 139 -12.87 43.77 -18.30
C GLN A 139 -14.40 43.68 -18.45
N THR A 140 -15.04 42.56 -18.10
CA THR A 140 -16.50 42.38 -18.30
C THR A 140 -17.35 42.69 -17.06
N VAL A 141 -16.88 43.52 -16.12
CA VAL A 141 -17.64 43.84 -14.89
C VAL A 141 -17.93 45.34 -14.69
N ASP A 142 -17.37 46.26 -15.48
CA ASP A 142 -17.49 47.70 -15.17
C ASP A 142 -18.06 48.57 -16.31
N GLU A 143 -19.12 48.12 -17.01
CA GLU A 143 -19.93 49.03 -17.84
C GLU A 143 -21.41 48.66 -17.80
N GLN A 144 -22.05 48.90 -16.64
CA GLN A 144 -23.48 49.20 -16.53
C GLN A 144 -23.70 49.84 -15.16
N ASP A 145 -23.58 51.17 -15.07
CA ASP A 145 -24.48 52.02 -14.28
C ASP A 145 -24.17 53.52 -14.48
N GLU A 146 -25.24 54.30 -14.41
CA GLU A 146 -25.35 55.77 -14.37
C GLU A 146 -25.18 56.59 -15.67
N SER A 147 -26.32 56.91 -16.29
CA SER A 147 -26.79 58.31 -16.33
C SER A 147 -28.24 58.42 -16.84
N ASP A 148 -29.21 58.26 -15.93
CA ASP A 148 -30.51 58.92 -16.03
C ASP A 148 -30.63 59.85 -14.82
N ASN A 149 -30.34 61.15 -14.99
CA ASN A 149 -30.99 62.20 -14.21
C ASN A 149 -30.85 63.60 -14.85
N GLU A 150 -32.00 64.28 -14.89
CA GLU A 150 -32.25 65.73 -14.96
C GLU A 150 -32.16 66.49 -16.31
N GLY A 151 -33.36 66.73 -16.84
CA GLY A 151 -33.77 67.86 -17.69
C GLY A 151 -35.29 67.99 -17.68
#